data_AF-A0A0H4T7G3-F1
#
_entry.id   AF-A0A0H4T7G3-F1
#
_cell.length_a   1.000
_cell.length_b   1.000
_cell.length_c   1.000
_cell.angle_alpha   90.00
_cell.angle_beta   90.00
_cell.angle_gamma   90.00
#
_symmetry.space_group_name_H-M   'P 1'
#
loop_
_entity.id
_entity.type
_entity.pdbx_description
1 polymer ?
#
loop_
_entity_poly.entity_id
_entity_poly.type
_entity_poly.pdbx_seq_one_letter_code
_entity_poly.pdbx_strand_id
1 'polypeptide(L)'
;MNIDPSTTKYLIQARLEAEGIVEKPDVVGAVFGQTEGLLGEELDLRDLQKSGRIGRIEVDAVSKKGRTEGTILIPSSLDQVETSILAAALETIDRVGPCKAAIKVDKVEDVRVTKRNKIIERARELLSRMVEDSKTSGTDLLDEVKRSVQVSEIGSFGPERLPAGPNIADSDAIIVVEGRQDVLNLLRSGIKTAIAVEGTSVPKTIQEMSKEKAVTAFVDGDRGGDLILRELLQVGEVDFIARAPRGKEVEEMTQKQIMKALRNKIPADQYVEMYGLPRRPARPRPRPGPSRGTRSPGRRRPRPP
;
A
#
# COMPACT_ATOMS: atom_id res chain seq x y z
N MET A 1 -0.02 21.88 20.51
CA MET A 1 -1.45 21.53 20.43
C MET A 1 -1.69 20.36 21.37
N ASN A 2 -2.29 20.60 22.53
CA ASN A 2 -2.71 19.56 23.46
C ASN A 2 -4.17 19.20 23.17
N ILE A 3 -4.38 18.51 22.06
CA ILE A 3 -5.68 17.93 21.74
C ILE A 3 -5.85 16.73 22.68
N ASP A 4 -6.82 16.78 23.58
CA ASP A 4 -7.10 15.70 24.53
C ASP A 4 -7.46 14.42 23.73
N PRO A 5 -6.59 13.39 23.66
CA PRO A 5 -6.48 12.59 22.43
C PRO A 5 -7.13 11.21 22.50
N SER A 6 -7.80 10.83 23.59
CA SER A 6 -8.16 9.42 23.83
C SER A 6 -9.37 8.95 23.02
N THR A 7 -10.30 9.84 22.62
CA THR A 7 -11.56 9.44 21.95
C THR A 7 -11.82 10.14 20.62
N THR A 8 -10.99 11.09 20.19
CA THR A 8 -11.22 11.84 18.95
C THR A 8 -11.18 10.94 17.72
N LYS A 9 -12.30 10.89 17.00
CA LYS A 9 -12.47 10.18 15.74
C LYS A 9 -12.29 11.10 14.55
N TYR A 10 -12.88 12.30 14.62
CA TYR A 10 -12.86 13.30 13.57
C TYR A 10 -12.38 14.65 14.12
N LEU A 11 -11.78 15.46 13.25
CA LEU A 11 -11.41 16.84 13.54
C LEU A 11 -12.07 17.74 12.49
N ILE A 12 -12.96 18.62 12.96
CA ILE A 12 -13.56 19.65 12.11
C ILE A 12 -12.60 20.84 12.13
N GLN A 13 -12.19 21.28 10.94
CA GLN A 13 -11.41 22.49 10.74
C GLN A 13 -12.26 23.51 9.98
N ALA A 14 -12.50 24.66 10.60
CA ALA A 14 -13.23 25.76 10.01
C ALA A 14 -12.42 27.06 10.06
N ARG A 15 -12.65 27.93 9.09
CA ARG A 15 -12.08 29.27 9.01
C ARG A 15 -13.11 30.30 9.43
N LEU A 16 -12.67 31.27 10.21
CA LEU A 16 -13.46 32.41 10.67
C LEU A 16 -12.94 33.68 10.00
N GLU A 17 -13.84 34.48 9.46
CA GLU A 17 -13.57 35.84 8.98
C GLU A 17 -14.58 36.80 9.64
N ALA A 18 -14.10 37.80 10.37
CA ALA A 18 -14.96 38.76 11.07
C ALA A 18 -14.61 40.23 10.76
N GLU A 19 -15.65 41.05 10.64
CA GLU A 19 -15.56 42.49 10.38
C GLU A 19 -15.42 43.29 11.68
N GLY A 20 -14.35 43.02 12.42
CA GLY A 20 -14.00 43.74 13.63
C GLY A 20 -12.92 43.04 14.42
N ILE A 21 -12.78 43.41 15.69
CA ILE A 21 -11.88 42.74 16.64
C ILE A 21 -12.74 41.77 17.44
N VAL A 22 -12.45 40.47 17.31
CA VAL A 22 -13.09 39.41 18.10
C VAL A 22 -12.02 38.60 18.82
N GLU A 23 -12.33 38.20 20.05
CA GLU A 23 -11.46 37.37 20.87
C GLU A 23 -11.94 35.92 20.89
N LYS A 24 -11.08 35.02 21.37
CA LYS A 24 -11.40 33.59 21.52
C LYS A 24 -12.70 33.34 22.31
N PRO A 25 -13.00 34.02 23.43
CA PRO A 25 -14.27 33.82 24.15
C PRO A 25 -15.50 34.15 23.31
N ASP A 26 -15.42 35.17 22.44
CA ASP A 26 -16.54 35.57 21.58
C ASP A 26 -16.86 34.48 20.56
N VAL A 27 -15.82 33.91 19.94
CA VAL A 27 -15.95 32.82 18.96
C VAL A 27 -16.57 31.59 19.60
N VAL A 28 -16.07 31.19 20.77
CA VAL A 28 -16.61 30.05 21.51
C VAL A 28 -18.06 30.32 21.92
N GLY A 29 -18.35 31.53 22.39
CA GLY A 29 -19.71 31.95 22.76
C GLY A 29 -20.68 31.90 21.59
N ALA A 30 -20.26 32.34 20.40
CA ALA A 30 -21.05 32.27 19.19
C ALA A 30 -21.30 30.83 18.72
N VAL A 31 -20.25 29.98 18.75
CA VAL A 31 -20.37 28.57 18.37
C VAL A 31 -21.38 27.85 19.26
N PHE A 32 -21.35 28.02 20.58
CA PHE A 32 -22.35 27.40 21.44
C PHE A 32 -23.72 28.08 21.31
N GLY A 33 -23.79 29.40 21.37
CA GLY A 33 -25.06 30.12 21.46
C GLY A 33 -25.90 30.06 20.19
N GLN A 34 -25.28 30.13 19.01
CA GLN A 34 -26.03 30.16 17.75
C GLN A 34 -26.32 28.77 17.18
N THR A 35 -25.64 27.71 17.65
CA THR A 35 -25.95 26.33 17.23
C THR A 35 -26.90 25.62 18.21
N GLU A 36 -27.02 26.13 19.44
CA GLU A 36 -27.98 25.65 20.44
C GLU A 36 -29.43 25.78 19.92
N GLY A 37 -30.20 24.70 20.01
CA GLY A 37 -31.59 24.64 19.54
C GLY A 37 -31.79 24.39 18.04
N LEU A 38 -30.74 24.44 17.20
CA LEU A 38 -30.86 24.14 15.75
C LEU A 38 -30.77 22.65 15.42
N LEU A 39 -30.02 21.89 16.23
CA LEU A 39 -29.60 20.52 15.91
C LEU A 39 -30.34 19.42 16.68
N GLY A 40 -31.30 19.80 17.54
CA GLY A 40 -31.97 18.88 18.46
C GLY A 40 -31.12 18.55 19.70
N GLU A 41 -31.75 17.93 20.70
CA GLU A 41 -31.11 17.67 22.01
C GLU A 41 -29.90 16.72 21.94
N GLU A 42 -29.90 15.78 20.99
CA GLU A 42 -28.82 14.79 20.84
C GLU A 42 -27.51 15.38 20.28
N LEU A 43 -27.61 16.51 19.57
CA LEU A 43 -26.50 17.19 18.92
C LEU A 43 -26.17 18.55 19.55
N ASP A 44 -26.70 18.81 20.76
CA ASP A 44 -26.36 20.01 21.51
C ASP A 44 -24.87 20.03 21.87
N LEU A 45 -24.16 21.07 21.43
CA LEU A 45 -22.71 21.17 21.62
C LEU A 45 -22.30 21.20 23.09
N ARG A 46 -23.08 21.81 24.00
CA ARG A 46 -22.74 21.88 25.42
C ARG A 46 -22.84 20.51 26.06
N ASP A 47 -23.90 19.76 25.75
CA ASP A 47 -24.11 18.42 26.31
C ASP A 47 -23.18 17.38 25.68
N LEU A 48 -22.87 17.52 24.39
CA LEU A 48 -21.82 16.75 23.73
C LEU A 48 -20.43 17.01 24.33
N GLN A 49 -20.12 18.24 24.74
CA GLN A 49 -18.87 18.57 25.42
C GLN A 49 -18.83 18.02 26.85
N LYS A 50 -19.93 18.12 27.62
CA LYS A 50 -20.03 17.54 28.97
C LYS A 50 -19.91 16.03 28.97
N SER A 51 -20.53 15.36 27.99
CA SER A 51 -20.47 13.90 27.81
C SER A 51 -19.14 13.41 27.21
N GLY A 52 -18.26 14.33 26.79
CA GLY A 52 -16.96 14.01 26.19
C GLY A 52 -17.04 13.49 24.75
N ARG A 53 -18.21 13.62 24.10
CA ARG A 53 -18.39 13.30 22.68
C ARG A 53 -17.79 14.36 21.75
N ILE A 54 -17.72 15.60 22.23
CA ILE A 54 -17.02 16.72 21.60
C ILE A 54 -15.89 17.17 22.53
N GLY A 55 -14.73 17.46 21.95
CA GLY A 55 -13.56 17.96 22.67
C GLY A 55 -13.63 19.45 22.99
N ARG A 56 -12.50 20.01 23.43
CA ARG A 56 -12.39 21.46 23.60
C ARG A 56 -12.31 22.12 22.23
N ILE A 57 -13.13 23.16 22.04
CA ILE A 57 -13.07 24.01 20.85
C ILE A 57 -11.80 24.85 20.94
N GLU A 58 -10.84 24.58 20.06
CA GLU A 58 -9.64 25.38 19.93
C GLU A 58 -9.88 26.46 18.88
N VAL A 59 -9.54 27.70 19.23
CA VAL A 59 -9.70 28.85 18.35
C VAL A 59 -8.40 29.62 18.39
N ASP A 60 -7.83 29.82 17.20
CA ASP A 60 -6.69 30.69 16.96
C ASP A 60 -7.18 31.85 16.09
N ALA A 61 -7.30 33.03 16.69
CA ALA A 61 -7.79 34.23 16.03
C ALA A 61 -6.70 35.30 16.00
N VAL A 62 -6.48 35.92 14.84
CA VAL A 62 -5.49 36.98 14.63
C VAL A 62 -6.19 38.19 14.04
N SER A 63 -6.14 39.30 14.79
CA SER A 63 -6.77 40.56 14.39
C SER A 63 -5.74 41.48 13.73
N LYS A 64 -6.00 41.93 12.50
CA LYS A 64 -5.18 42.90 11.76
C LYS A 64 -6.06 43.93 11.05
N LYS A 65 -5.73 45.23 11.21
CA LYS A 65 -6.41 46.34 10.52
C LYS A 65 -7.94 46.35 10.68
N GLY A 66 -8.45 45.98 11.86
CA GLY A 66 -9.90 45.98 12.14
C GLY A 66 -10.68 44.81 11.52
N ARG A 67 -9.99 43.78 11.03
CA ARG A 67 -10.59 42.48 10.69
C ARG A 67 -9.91 41.38 11.50
N THR A 68 -10.65 40.32 11.78
CA THR A 68 -10.11 39.12 12.42
C THR A 68 -10.24 37.94 11.49
N GLU A 69 -9.12 37.25 11.27
CA GLU A 69 -9.09 35.95 10.61
C GLU A 69 -8.71 34.90 11.67
N GLY A 70 -9.37 33.76 11.65
CA GLY A 70 -9.08 32.71 12.61
C GLY A 70 -9.33 31.31 12.08
N THR A 71 -8.79 30.33 12.80
CA THR A 71 -9.05 28.90 12.60
C THR A 71 -9.75 28.35 13.83
N ILE A 72 -10.81 27.59 13.61
CA ILE A 72 -11.56 26.87 14.63
C ILE A 72 -11.32 25.38 14.41
N LEU A 73 -10.93 24.69 15.49
CA LEU A 73 -10.68 23.26 15.51
C LEU A 73 -11.59 22.61 16.55
N ILE A 74 -12.44 21.69 16.10
CA ILE A 74 -13.38 20.96 16.98
C ILE A 74 -13.09 19.46 16.88
N PRO A 75 -12.50 18.86 17.93
CA PRO A 75 -12.36 17.41 18.04
C PRO A 75 -13.73 16.76 18.28
N SER A 76 -14.05 15.71 17.55
CA SER A 76 -15.30 14.96 17.66
C SER A 76 -15.06 13.46 17.79
N SER A 77 -15.78 12.79 18.68
CA SER A 77 -15.88 11.32 18.75
C SER A 77 -17.20 10.77 18.21
N LEU A 78 -18.01 11.65 17.59
CA LEU A 78 -19.28 11.32 16.96
C LEU A 78 -19.10 10.44 15.72
N ASP A 79 -20.20 9.97 15.15
CA ASP A 79 -20.17 9.32 13.85
C ASP A 79 -19.95 10.34 12.70
N GLN A 80 -19.81 9.84 11.48
CA GLN A 80 -19.54 10.67 10.31
C GLN A 80 -20.72 11.61 9.98
N VAL A 81 -21.96 11.16 10.18
CA VAL A 81 -23.17 11.89 9.82
C VAL A 81 -23.41 13.01 10.82
N GLU A 82 -23.41 12.69 12.11
CA GLU A 82 -23.49 13.62 13.24
C GLU A 82 -22.40 14.70 13.15
N THR A 83 -21.14 14.30 12.88
CA THR A 83 -20.02 15.25 12.73
C THR A 83 -20.24 16.17 11.53
N SER A 84 -20.80 15.68 10.42
CA SER A 84 -21.05 16.49 9.22
C SER A 84 -22.16 17.50 9.43
N ILE A 85 -23.24 17.10 10.13
CA ILE A 85 -24.34 18.00 10.51
C ILE A 85 -23.81 19.12 11.41
N LEU A 86 -23.01 18.77 12.40
CA LEU A 86 -22.41 19.73 13.32
C LEU A 86 -21.46 20.69 12.60
N ALA A 87 -20.65 20.19 11.67
CA ALA A 87 -19.81 21.03 10.83
C ALA A 87 -20.65 22.02 9.99
N ALA A 88 -21.73 21.56 9.35
CA ALA A 88 -22.62 22.41 8.57
C ALA A 88 -23.30 23.50 9.44
N ALA A 89 -23.65 23.19 10.68
CA ALA A 89 -24.21 24.17 11.62
C ALA A 89 -23.22 25.27 12.00
N LEU A 90 -21.90 25.02 11.95
CA LEU A 90 -20.93 26.09 12.16
C LEU A 90 -21.01 27.15 11.06
N GLU A 91 -21.38 26.78 9.83
CA GLU A 91 -21.49 27.72 8.71
C GLU A 91 -22.73 28.62 8.81
N THR A 92 -23.70 28.28 9.66
CA THR A 92 -24.88 29.13 9.87
C THR A 92 -24.61 30.31 10.80
N ILE A 93 -23.43 30.35 11.43
CA ILE A 93 -23.04 31.41 12.36
C ILE A 93 -22.70 32.67 11.59
N ASP A 94 -23.49 33.72 11.79
CA ASP A 94 -23.38 34.99 11.06
C ASP A 94 -22.80 36.15 11.89
N ARG A 95 -22.63 35.92 13.19
CA ARG A 95 -22.21 36.94 14.15
C ARG A 95 -21.36 36.34 15.26
N VAL A 96 -20.25 36.99 15.54
CA VAL A 96 -19.35 36.65 16.64
C VAL A 96 -19.15 37.89 17.51
N GLY A 97 -19.57 37.81 18.77
CA GLY A 97 -19.62 38.97 19.67
C GLY A 97 -20.47 40.10 19.07
N PRO A 98 -19.96 41.35 19.00
CA PRO A 98 -20.67 42.46 18.37
C PRO A 98 -20.51 42.51 16.84
N CYS A 99 -19.63 41.69 16.25
CA CYS A 99 -19.21 41.82 14.86
C CYS A 99 -19.90 40.81 13.94
N LYS A 100 -20.14 41.21 12.68
CA LYS A 100 -20.53 40.25 11.64
C LYS A 100 -19.36 39.34 11.32
N ALA A 101 -19.66 38.06 11.14
CA ALA A 101 -18.66 37.06 10.84
C ALA A 101 -19.20 36.03 9.85
N ALA A 102 -18.29 35.38 9.14
CA ALA A 102 -18.57 34.23 8.30
C ALA A 102 -17.66 33.09 8.75
N ILE A 103 -18.24 31.92 8.95
CA ILE A 103 -17.51 30.69 9.24
C ILE A 103 -17.67 29.75 8.04
N LYS A 104 -16.56 29.18 7.58
CA LYS A 104 -16.55 28.21 6.49
C LYS A 104 -15.79 26.96 6.92
N VAL A 105 -16.37 25.78 6.71
CA VAL A 105 -15.70 24.52 7.02
C VAL A 105 -14.71 24.22 5.90
N ASP A 106 -13.42 24.15 6.23
CA ASP A 106 -12.35 23.82 5.29
C ASP A 106 -12.32 22.31 5.03
N LYS A 107 -12.38 21.51 6.10
CA LYS A 107 -12.41 20.03 6.01
C LYS A 107 -12.85 19.36 7.32
N VAL A 108 -13.35 18.14 7.21
CA VAL A 108 -13.56 17.20 8.32
C VAL A 108 -12.61 16.01 8.12
N GLU A 109 -11.63 15.85 9.01
CA GLU A 109 -10.56 14.83 8.88
C GLU A 109 -10.76 13.67 9.86
N ASP A 110 -10.70 12.41 9.38
CA ASP A 110 -10.58 11.25 10.28
C ASP A 110 -9.14 11.13 10.80
N VAL A 111 -8.94 11.60 12.03
CA VAL A 111 -7.63 11.63 12.68
C VAL A 111 -7.08 10.23 12.99
N ARG A 112 -7.92 9.18 12.98
CA ARG A 112 -7.48 7.80 13.26
C ARG A 112 -6.65 7.24 12.11
N VAL A 113 -6.99 7.59 10.87
CA VAL A 113 -6.20 7.20 9.69
C VAL A 113 -4.82 7.86 9.75
N THR A 114 -4.78 9.16 10.00
CA THR A 114 -3.53 9.93 10.10
C THR A 114 -2.65 9.44 11.27
N LYS A 115 -3.24 9.16 12.45
CA LYS A 115 -2.53 8.57 13.60
C LYS A 115 -2.01 7.17 13.30
N ARG A 116 -2.81 6.30 12.67
CA ARG A 116 -2.39 4.93 12.31
C ARG A 116 -1.16 4.96 11.39
N ASN A 117 -1.15 5.83 10.37
CA ASN A 117 -0.01 5.98 9.48
C ASN A 117 1.25 6.47 10.24
N LYS A 118 1.10 7.45 11.14
CA LYS A 118 2.22 7.91 12.00
C LYS A 118 2.74 6.81 12.92
N ILE A 119 1.88 5.96 13.46
CA ILE A 119 2.27 4.82 14.30
C ILE A 119 3.09 3.83 13.46
N ILE A 120 2.66 3.52 12.24
CA ILE A 120 3.38 2.62 11.34
C ILE A 120 4.77 3.16 11.02
N GLU A 121 4.87 4.43 10.61
CA GLU A 121 6.16 5.07 10.34
C GLU A 121 7.07 5.08 11.56
N ARG A 122 6.54 5.45 12.74
CA ARG A 122 7.33 5.46 13.96
C ARG A 122 7.78 4.06 14.38
N ALA A 123 6.94 3.05 14.19
CA ALA A 123 7.30 1.66 14.46
C ALA A 123 8.43 1.19 13.51
N ARG A 124 8.39 1.56 12.23
CA ARG A 124 9.46 1.28 11.26
C ARG A 124 10.79 1.91 11.68
N GLU A 125 10.77 3.17 12.12
CA GLU A 125 11.97 3.84 12.62
C GLU A 125 12.54 3.17 13.87
N LEU A 126 11.68 2.88 14.86
CA LEU A 126 12.10 2.24 16.11
C LEU A 126 12.70 0.86 15.86
N LEU A 127 12.07 0.07 15.01
CA LEU A 127 12.57 -1.24 14.60
C LEU A 127 13.94 -1.13 13.92
N SER A 128 14.13 -0.13 13.05
CA SER A 128 15.40 0.10 12.36
C SER A 128 16.52 0.40 13.36
N ARG A 129 16.27 1.28 14.35
CA ARG A 129 17.23 1.60 15.41
C ARG A 129 17.53 0.40 16.31
N MET A 130 16.50 -0.34 16.73
CA MET A 130 16.68 -1.54 17.54
C MET A 130 17.50 -2.61 16.80
N VAL A 131 17.32 -2.78 15.49
CA VAL A 131 18.11 -3.69 14.66
C VAL A 131 19.56 -3.22 14.50
N GLU A 132 19.79 -1.91 14.41
CA GLU A 132 21.14 -1.33 14.42
C GLU A 132 21.86 -1.58 15.76
N ASP A 133 21.16 -1.41 16.89
CA ASP A 133 21.69 -1.65 18.24
C ASP A 133 21.89 -3.16 18.54
N SER A 134 21.07 -4.02 17.94
CA SER A 134 21.11 -5.48 18.12
C SER A 134 22.23 -6.18 17.33
N LYS A 135 22.99 -5.47 16.49
CA LYS A 135 24.15 -6.02 15.75
C LYS A 135 25.28 -6.52 16.67
N THR A 136 25.15 -6.39 17.99
CA THR A 136 26.10 -6.92 18.99
C THR A 136 25.77 -8.34 19.46
N SER A 137 24.59 -8.91 19.19
CA SER A 137 24.22 -10.24 19.69
C SER A 137 23.53 -11.10 18.63
N GLY A 138 24.13 -12.26 18.37
CA GLY A 138 23.92 -13.10 17.19
C GLY A 138 22.49 -13.61 16.95
N THR A 139 22.17 -13.68 15.65
CA THR A 139 21.54 -14.83 14.93
C THR A 139 20.43 -15.54 15.71
N ASP A 140 19.14 -15.20 15.55
CA ASP A 140 18.31 -15.82 14.50
C ASP A 140 17.06 -15.01 14.11
N LEU A 141 16.82 -13.83 14.71
CA LEU A 141 15.57 -13.06 14.50
C LEU A 141 15.54 -12.22 13.21
N LEU A 142 16.69 -11.98 12.58
CA LEU A 142 16.83 -11.18 11.35
C LEU A 142 16.03 -11.77 10.18
N ASP A 143 15.83 -13.08 10.16
CA ASP A 143 15.08 -13.77 9.10
C ASP A 143 13.56 -13.73 9.31
N GLU A 144 13.09 -13.45 10.52
CA GLU A 144 11.66 -13.35 10.85
C GLU A 144 11.15 -11.92 10.65
N VAL A 145 11.98 -10.91 10.97
CA VAL A 145 11.67 -9.49 10.71
C VAL A 145 11.80 -9.11 9.22
N LYS A 146 12.72 -9.73 8.47
CA LYS A 146 12.77 -9.57 7.00
C LYS A 146 11.48 -10.02 6.32
N ARG A 147 10.76 -10.99 6.89
CA ARG A 147 9.50 -11.50 6.35
C ARG A 147 8.30 -10.60 6.65
N SER A 148 8.31 -9.88 7.78
CA SER A 148 7.18 -9.01 8.16
C SER A 148 7.23 -7.60 7.55
N VAL A 149 8.40 -7.16 7.06
CA VAL A 149 8.61 -5.83 6.43
C VAL A 149 8.58 -5.89 4.90
N GLN A 150 8.58 -7.07 4.27
CA GLN A 150 8.47 -7.21 2.81
C GLN A 150 7.02 -7.37 2.32
N VAL A 151 6.17 -6.36 2.57
CA VAL A 151 5.07 -6.13 1.62
C VAL A 151 5.63 -5.24 0.54
N SER A 152 6.29 -5.88 -0.44
CA SER A 152 6.56 -5.22 -1.70
C SER A 152 5.20 -4.86 -2.29
N GLU A 153 4.91 -3.57 -2.47
CA GLU A 153 3.65 -3.14 -3.05
C GLU A 153 3.49 -3.81 -4.42
N ILE A 154 2.35 -4.48 -4.60
CA ILE A 154 1.98 -5.03 -5.90
C ILE A 154 1.73 -3.86 -6.85
N GLY A 155 2.55 -3.78 -7.89
CA GLY A 155 2.43 -2.78 -8.95
C GLY A 155 1.50 -3.24 -10.07
N SER A 156 1.26 -2.33 -11.00
CA SER A 156 0.64 -2.65 -12.30
C SER A 156 1.70 -2.56 -13.39
N PHE A 157 1.69 -3.50 -14.33
CA PHE A 157 2.66 -3.56 -15.42
C PHE A 157 1.98 -3.63 -16.79
N GLY A 158 2.57 -2.94 -17.77
CA GLY A 158 2.09 -2.90 -19.14
C GLY A 158 0.82 -2.04 -19.37
N PRO A 159 0.40 -1.88 -20.64
CA PRO A 159 -0.82 -1.15 -21.00
C PRO A 159 -2.09 -1.78 -20.42
N GLU A 160 -2.06 -3.09 -20.19
CA GLU A 160 -3.16 -3.88 -19.61
C GLU A 160 -3.20 -3.80 -18.07
N ARG A 161 -2.25 -3.09 -17.44
CA ARG A 161 -2.16 -2.84 -15.98
C ARG A 161 -2.14 -4.10 -15.11
N LEU A 162 -1.47 -5.15 -15.60
CA LEU A 162 -1.40 -6.46 -14.96
C LEU A 162 -0.78 -6.39 -13.57
N PRO A 163 -1.34 -7.05 -12.54
CA PRO A 163 -0.72 -7.13 -11.22
C PRO A 163 0.66 -7.77 -11.31
N ALA A 164 1.68 -7.07 -10.82
CA ALA A 164 3.05 -7.52 -10.93
C ALA A 164 3.90 -7.14 -9.71
N GLY A 165 4.95 -7.92 -9.50
CA GLY A 165 6.01 -7.58 -8.56
C GLY A 165 6.88 -6.41 -9.06
N PRO A 166 7.55 -5.70 -8.14
CA PRO A 166 8.28 -4.48 -8.47
C PRO A 166 9.47 -4.69 -9.42
N ASN A 167 10.03 -5.91 -9.47
CA ASN A 167 11.23 -6.20 -10.24
C ASN A 167 10.92 -6.77 -11.63
N ILE A 168 9.66 -6.73 -12.07
CA ILE A 168 9.23 -7.36 -13.32
C ILE A 168 9.86 -6.72 -14.56
N ALA A 169 10.13 -5.40 -14.52
CA ALA A 169 10.74 -4.65 -15.62
C ALA A 169 12.22 -5.03 -15.81
N ASP A 170 12.97 -5.04 -14.71
CA ASP A 170 14.44 -5.14 -14.73
C ASP A 170 14.97 -6.59 -14.74
N SER A 171 14.12 -7.57 -14.51
CA SER A 171 14.55 -8.98 -14.40
C SER A 171 14.55 -9.70 -15.74
N ASP A 172 15.59 -10.49 -15.98
CA ASP A 172 15.72 -11.38 -17.15
C ASP A 172 14.84 -12.64 -17.07
N ALA A 173 14.25 -12.89 -15.90
CA ALA A 173 13.39 -14.04 -15.64
C ALA A 173 12.12 -13.62 -14.89
N ILE A 174 10.99 -14.19 -15.29
CA ILE A 174 9.66 -13.86 -14.75
C ILE A 174 8.89 -15.12 -14.39
N ILE A 175 7.98 -14.98 -13.43
CA ILE A 175 7.03 -16.02 -13.03
C ILE A 175 5.63 -15.56 -13.37
N VAL A 176 4.96 -16.31 -14.25
CA VAL A 176 3.59 -16.01 -14.68
C VAL A 176 2.62 -16.84 -13.83
N VAL A 177 1.66 -16.18 -13.21
CA VAL A 177 0.62 -16.77 -12.33
C VAL A 177 -0.78 -16.37 -12.78
N GLU A 178 -1.81 -17.07 -12.30
CA GLU A 178 -3.19 -16.83 -12.69
C GLU A 178 -3.71 -15.49 -12.15
N GLY A 179 -3.61 -15.29 -10.84
CA GLY A 179 -4.30 -14.22 -10.14
C GLY A 179 -3.42 -13.25 -9.36
N ARG A 180 -4.03 -12.14 -8.96
CA ARG A 180 -3.42 -11.13 -8.08
C ARG A 180 -2.99 -11.71 -6.73
N GLN A 181 -3.76 -12.63 -6.17
CA GLN A 181 -3.45 -13.23 -4.87
C GLN A 181 -2.21 -14.13 -4.93
N ASP A 182 -1.99 -14.81 -6.05
CA ASP A 182 -0.76 -15.57 -6.29
C ASP A 182 0.45 -14.66 -6.31
N VAL A 183 0.37 -13.51 -7.00
CA VAL A 183 1.44 -12.50 -7.00
C VAL A 183 1.72 -12.02 -5.57
N LEU A 184 0.69 -11.74 -4.78
CA LEU A 184 0.87 -11.35 -3.38
C LEU A 184 1.53 -12.45 -2.55
N ASN A 185 1.13 -13.71 -2.73
CA ASN A 185 1.72 -14.83 -1.98
C ASN A 185 3.18 -15.08 -2.38
N LEU A 186 3.51 -14.95 -3.66
CA LEU A 186 4.89 -14.99 -4.15
C LEU A 186 5.73 -13.83 -3.60
N LEU A 187 5.18 -12.62 -3.56
CA LEU A 187 5.86 -11.45 -2.97
C LEU A 187 6.15 -11.65 -1.48
N ARG A 188 5.17 -12.15 -0.71
CA ARG A 188 5.35 -12.54 0.71
C ARG A 188 6.40 -13.63 0.88
N SER A 189 6.55 -14.49 -0.12
CA SER A 189 7.56 -15.55 -0.16
C SER A 189 8.95 -15.06 -0.60
N GLY A 190 9.11 -13.77 -0.92
CA GLY A 190 10.37 -13.13 -1.33
C GLY A 190 10.61 -13.09 -2.84
N ILE A 191 9.63 -13.47 -3.65
CA ILE A 191 9.72 -13.55 -5.11
C ILE A 191 9.12 -12.28 -5.72
N LYS A 192 9.98 -11.42 -6.26
CA LYS A 192 9.61 -10.07 -6.74
C LYS A 192 9.35 -9.96 -8.24
N THR A 193 9.45 -11.06 -8.97
CA THR A 193 9.39 -11.12 -10.44
C THR A 193 8.13 -11.83 -10.95
N ALA A 194 7.09 -11.86 -10.11
CA ALA A 194 5.80 -12.46 -10.45
C ALA A 194 4.91 -11.48 -11.23
N ILE A 195 4.11 -11.98 -12.18
CA ILE A 195 3.10 -11.23 -12.93
C ILE A 195 1.84 -12.09 -13.14
N ALA A 196 0.67 -11.49 -12.95
CA ALA A 196 -0.62 -12.17 -13.11
C ALA A 196 -1.19 -12.00 -14.52
N VAL A 197 -1.88 -13.03 -15.01
CA VAL A 197 -2.62 -13.04 -16.28
C VAL A 197 -4.03 -12.42 -16.12
N GLU A 198 -4.65 -12.55 -14.93
CA GLU A 198 -6.01 -12.10 -14.60
C GLU A 198 -7.09 -12.63 -15.55
N GLY A 199 -7.13 -13.95 -15.72
CA GLY A 199 -8.18 -14.66 -16.47
C GLY A 199 -7.61 -15.77 -17.36
N THR A 200 -8.46 -16.35 -18.20
CA THR A 200 -8.02 -17.41 -19.12
C THR A 200 -7.22 -16.85 -20.28
N SER A 201 -7.59 -15.67 -20.80
CA SER A 201 -6.93 -15.11 -21.98
C SER A 201 -5.60 -14.45 -21.66
N VAL A 202 -4.52 -14.89 -22.31
CA VAL A 202 -3.16 -14.42 -22.02
C VAL A 202 -2.89 -13.05 -22.67
N PRO A 203 -2.67 -11.99 -21.87
CA PRO A 203 -2.49 -10.63 -22.35
C PRO A 203 -1.25 -10.46 -23.26
N LYS A 204 -1.29 -9.46 -24.15
CA LYS A 204 -0.20 -9.22 -25.12
C LYS A 204 1.11 -8.85 -24.41
N THR A 205 1.01 -8.17 -23.27
CA THR A 205 2.18 -7.80 -22.45
C THR A 205 3.00 -9.04 -22.08
N ILE A 206 2.35 -10.12 -21.65
CA ILE A 206 3.03 -11.37 -21.27
C ILE A 206 3.61 -12.08 -22.50
N GLN A 207 2.90 -12.05 -23.64
CA GLN A 207 3.39 -12.64 -24.89
C GLN A 207 4.68 -11.97 -25.37
N GLU A 208 4.78 -10.65 -25.30
CA GLU A 208 5.98 -9.90 -25.67
C GLU A 208 7.13 -10.19 -24.72
N MET A 209 6.87 -10.14 -23.40
CA MET A 209 7.86 -10.47 -22.38
C MET A 209 8.41 -11.90 -22.53
N SER A 210 7.57 -12.85 -22.97
CA SER A 210 7.98 -14.24 -23.13
C SER A 210 9.08 -14.47 -24.16
N LYS A 211 9.25 -13.55 -25.13
CA LYS A 211 10.28 -13.63 -26.16
C LYS A 211 11.64 -13.13 -25.69
N GLU A 212 11.65 -12.23 -24.71
CA GLU A 212 12.86 -11.55 -24.24
C GLU A 212 13.37 -12.14 -22.92
N LYS A 213 12.48 -12.72 -22.12
CA LYS A 213 12.75 -13.16 -20.75
C LYS A 213 12.57 -14.67 -20.59
N ALA A 214 13.25 -15.24 -19.61
CA ALA A 214 13.01 -16.62 -19.20
C ALA A 214 11.69 -16.72 -18.42
N VAL A 215 10.75 -17.53 -18.91
CA VAL A 215 9.39 -17.63 -18.35
C VAL A 215 9.21 -18.92 -17.58
N THR A 216 8.82 -18.81 -16.32
CA THR A 216 8.28 -19.93 -15.55
C THR A 216 6.79 -19.73 -15.35
N ALA A 217 5.96 -20.61 -15.93
CA ALA A 217 4.53 -20.65 -15.63
C ALA A 217 4.34 -21.35 -14.27
N PHE A 218 3.68 -20.69 -13.32
CA PHE A 218 3.33 -21.30 -12.04
C PHE A 218 1.81 -21.29 -11.88
N VAL A 219 1.22 -22.46 -12.12
CA VAL A 219 -0.24 -22.62 -12.19
C VAL A 219 -0.80 -23.46 -11.05
N ASP A 220 -2.08 -23.27 -10.80
CA ASP A 220 -2.85 -24.00 -9.80
C ASP A 220 -2.99 -25.48 -10.14
N GLY A 221 -3.33 -26.26 -9.11
CA GLY A 221 -3.49 -27.70 -9.18
C GLY A 221 -4.87 -28.14 -9.67
N ASP A 222 -5.56 -27.30 -10.43
CA ASP A 222 -6.97 -27.42 -10.80
C ASP A 222 -7.18 -27.32 -12.33
N ARG A 223 -8.45 -27.21 -12.76
CA ARG A 223 -8.80 -27.11 -14.18
C ARG A 223 -8.58 -25.70 -14.74
N GLY A 224 -8.71 -24.65 -13.91
CA GLY A 224 -8.42 -23.27 -14.33
C GLY A 224 -6.96 -23.11 -14.75
N GLY A 225 -6.05 -23.57 -13.89
CA GLY A 225 -4.61 -23.55 -14.15
C GLY A 225 -4.20 -24.36 -15.38
N ASP A 226 -4.89 -25.48 -15.68
CA ASP A 226 -4.70 -26.25 -16.91
C ASP A 226 -5.00 -25.43 -18.18
N LEU A 227 -6.08 -24.65 -18.17
CA LEU A 227 -6.51 -23.87 -19.32
C LEU A 227 -5.56 -22.72 -19.59
N ILE A 228 -5.15 -21.99 -18.55
CA ILE A 228 -4.18 -20.89 -18.65
C ILE A 228 -2.83 -21.41 -19.14
N LEU A 229 -2.37 -22.54 -18.62
CA LEU A 229 -1.10 -23.14 -19.06
C LEU A 229 -1.15 -23.51 -20.55
N ARG A 230 -2.26 -24.11 -21.00
CA ARG A 230 -2.45 -24.47 -22.41
C ARG A 230 -2.45 -23.25 -23.31
N GLU A 231 -3.15 -22.19 -22.92
CA GLU A 231 -3.16 -20.95 -23.68
C GLU A 231 -1.77 -20.32 -23.73
N LEU A 232 -1.09 -20.22 -22.59
CA LEU A 232 0.25 -19.65 -22.49
C LEU A 232 1.27 -20.40 -23.37
N LEU A 233 1.17 -21.74 -23.44
CA LEU A 233 1.99 -22.57 -24.34
C LEU A 233 1.67 -22.37 -25.84
N GLN A 234 0.44 -21.96 -26.17
CA GLN A 234 0.06 -21.66 -27.55
C GLN A 234 0.53 -20.28 -27.99
N VAL A 235 0.34 -19.26 -27.13
CA VAL A 235 0.56 -17.86 -27.50
C VAL A 235 1.95 -17.34 -27.16
N GLY A 236 2.63 -17.91 -26.16
CA GLY A 236 3.92 -17.45 -25.64
C GLY A 236 5.01 -18.52 -25.60
N GLU A 237 6.22 -18.10 -25.23
CA GLU A 237 7.37 -18.99 -25.01
C GLU A 237 7.55 -19.26 -23.51
N VAL A 238 7.28 -20.49 -23.07
CA VAL A 238 7.46 -20.91 -21.67
C VAL A 238 8.69 -21.80 -21.57
N ASP A 239 9.62 -21.49 -20.68
CA ASP A 239 10.81 -22.30 -20.45
C ASP A 239 10.57 -23.41 -19.42
N PHE A 240 9.85 -23.07 -18.34
CA PHE A 240 9.61 -23.96 -17.21
C PHE A 240 8.17 -23.90 -16.73
N ILE A 241 7.72 -25.01 -16.17
CA ILE A 241 6.39 -25.16 -15.59
C ILE A 241 6.55 -25.64 -14.15
N ALA A 242 6.02 -24.85 -13.23
CA ALA A 242 5.78 -25.21 -11.85
C ALA A 242 4.27 -25.37 -11.64
N ARG A 243 3.88 -26.33 -10.81
CA ARG A 243 2.47 -26.62 -10.55
C ARG A 243 2.22 -26.81 -9.07
N ALA A 244 1.14 -26.22 -8.58
CA ALA A 244 0.66 -26.46 -7.22
C ALA A 244 0.17 -27.92 -7.07
N PRO A 245 0.24 -28.51 -5.85
CA PRO A 245 -0.33 -29.83 -5.63
C PRO A 245 -1.80 -29.91 -6.07
N ARG A 246 -2.25 -31.09 -6.50
CA ARG A 246 -3.62 -31.28 -7.00
C ARG A 246 -4.67 -30.79 -6.00
N GLY A 247 -5.59 -29.94 -6.46
CA GLY A 247 -6.64 -29.33 -5.63
C GLY A 247 -6.14 -28.26 -4.65
N LYS A 248 -4.96 -27.68 -4.89
CA LYS A 248 -4.48 -26.49 -4.18
C LYS A 248 -4.21 -25.35 -5.14
N GLU A 249 -4.45 -24.15 -4.65
CA GLU A 249 -4.18 -22.89 -5.33
C GLU A 249 -2.84 -22.32 -4.84
N VAL A 250 -2.16 -21.56 -5.70
CA VAL A 250 -0.87 -20.94 -5.38
C VAL A 250 -1.03 -19.93 -4.24
N GLU A 251 -2.17 -19.24 -4.14
CA GLU A 251 -2.50 -18.33 -3.02
C GLU A 251 -2.51 -19.01 -1.64
N GLU A 252 -2.80 -20.32 -1.57
CA GLU A 252 -2.86 -21.08 -0.31
C GLU A 252 -1.52 -21.75 0.06
N MET A 253 -0.52 -21.68 -0.81
CA MET A 253 0.75 -22.38 -0.59
C MET A 253 1.62 -21.66 0.45
N THR A 254 2.25 -22.44 1.34
CA THR A 254 3.30 -21.91 2.21
C THR A 254 4.57 -21.59 1.42
N GLN A 255 5.40 -20.67 1.92
CA GLN A 255 6.70 -20.36 1.31
C GLN A 255 7.57 -21.60 1.04
N LYS A 256 7.58 -22.58 1.98
CA LYS A 256 8.32 -23.83 1.80
C LYS A 256 7.80 -24.64 0.60
N GLN A 257 6.48 -24.66 0.40
CA GLN A 257 5.85 -25.34 -0.73
C GLN A 257 6.12 -24.61 -2.06
N ILE A 258 6.01 -23.28 -2.08
CA ILE A 258 6.34 -22.44 -3.26
C ILE A 258 7.79 -22.69 -3.70
N MET A 259 8.74 -22.59 -2.76
CA MET A 259 10.16 -22.81 -3.07
C MET A 259 10.47 -24.25 -3.47
N LYS A 260 9.68 -25.23 -3.03
CA LYS A 260 9.79 -26.63 -3.47
C LYS A 260 9.25 -26.79 -4.90
N ALA A 261 8.10 -26.21 -5.22
CA ALA A 261 7.50 -26.26 -6.55
C ALA A 261 8.40 -25.61 -7.61
N LEU A 262 8.96 -24.43 -7.30
CA LEU A 262 9.86 -23.72 -8.22
C LEU A 262 11.21 -24.41 -8.39
N ARG A 263 11.73 -25.11 -7.37
CA ARG A 263 12.94 -25.93 -7.51
C ARG A 263 12.72 -27.17 -8.35
N ASN A 264 11.53 -27.77 -8.25
CA ASN A 264 11.13 -28.96 -9.00
C ASN A 264 10.39 -28.62 -10.30
N LYS A 265 10.56 -27.39 -10.82
CA LYS A 265 9.95 -26.99 -12.09
C LYS A 265 10.47 -27.87 -13.22
N ILE A 266 9.57 -28.19 -14.13
CA ILE A 266 9.84 -29.10 -15.25
C ILE A 266 10.03 -28.24 -16.50
N PRO A 267 11.04 -28.50 -17.35
CA PRO A 267 11.15 -27.85 -18.65
C PRO A 267 9.86 -28.01 -19.45
N ALA A 268 9.40 -26.94 -20.10
CA ALA A 268 8.13 -26.96 -20.82
C ALA A 268 8.10 -28.04 -21.90
N ASP A 269 9.23 -28.29 -22.59
CA ASP A 269 9.35 -29.35 -23.59
C ASP A 269 9.05 -30.75 -23.03
N GLN A 270 9.61 -31.05 -21.85
CA GLN A 270 9.39 -32.32 -21.17
C GLN A 270 7.93 -32.46 -20.71
N TYR A 271 7.33 -31.35 -20.24
CA TYR A 271 5.94 -31.34 -19.82
C TYR A 271 4.98 -31.59 -21.00
N VAL A 272 5.22 -30.94 -22.14
CA VAL A 272 4.41 -31.11 -23.36
C VAL A 272 4.48 -32.56 -23.86
N GLU A 273 5.65 -33.21 -23.81
CA GLU A 273 5.83 -34.61 -24.18
C GLU A 273 5.14 -35.57 -23.21
N MET A 274 5.19 -35.31 -21.89
CA MET A 274 4.53 -36.14 -20.88
C MET A 274 3.00 -36.08 -20.95
N TYR A 275 2.43 -34.95 -21.38
CA TYR A 275 0.98 -34.70 -21.38
C TYR A 275 0.33 -34.59 -22.77
N GLY A 276 1.10 -34.84 -23.85
CA GLY A 276 0.58 -34.96 -25.22
C GLY A 276 -0.02 -33.66 -25.79
N LEU A 277 0.54 -32.49 -25.44
CA LEU A 277 0.01 -31.19 -25.86
C LEU A 277 0.55 -30.74 -27.24
N PRO A 278 -0.23 -29.96 -28.03
CA PRO A 278 0.22 -29.50 -29.35
C PRO A 278 1.37 -28.47 -29.24
N ARG A 279 2.46 -28.71 -29.97
CA ARG A 279 3.68 -27.87 -29.99
C ARG A 279 3.53 -26.62 -30.88
N ARG A 280 4.26 -25.57 -30.51
CA ARG A 280 4.78 -24.55 -31.44
C ARG A 280 6.30 -24.79 -31.61
N PRO A 281 6.88 -24.67 -32.82
CA PRO A 281 8.33 -24.92 -33.00
C PRO A 281 9.17 -23.84 -32.30
N ALA A 282 10.04 -24.24 -31.39
CA ALA A 282 10.96 -23.35 -30.67
C ALA A 282 12.00 -22.72 -31.62
N ARG A 283 12.22 -21.41 -31.51
CA ARG A 283 13.37 -20.75 -32.14
C ARG A 283 14.58 -20.80 -31.19
N PRO A 284 15.82 -21.02 -31.68
CA PRO A 284 16.98 -21.06 -30.81
C PRO A 284 17.27 -19.66 -30.24
N ARG A 285 17.33 -19.55 -28.90
CA ARG A 285 17.74 -18.34 -28.19
C ARG A 285 19.25 -18.10 -28.34
N PRO A 286 19.71 -16.84 -28.45
CA PRO A 286 21.13 -16.53 -28.54
C PRO A 286 21.84 -16.87 -27.21
N ARG A 287 22.98 -17.55 -27.31
CA ARG A 287 23.82 -17.93 -26.15
C ARG A 287 24.32 -16.67 -25.44
N PRO A 288 24.45 -16.66 -24.10
CA PRO A 288 25.16 -15.61 -23.39
C PRO A 288 26.61 -15.55 -23.91
N GLY A 289 27.05 -14.36 -24.35
CA GLY A 289 28.42 -14.16 -24.82
C GLY A 289 29.46 -14.48 -23.74
N PRO A 290 30.70 -14.84 -24.12
CA PRO A 290 31.72 -15.26 -23.16
C PRO A 290 32.03 -14.13 -22.18
N SER A 291 32.00 -14.46 -20.90
CA SER A 291 32.41 -13.57 -19.82
C SER A 291 33.82 -13.05 -20.10
N ARG A 292 33.98 -11.72 -20.15
CA ARG A 292 35.29 -11.08 -20.18
C ARG A 292 36.06 -11.50 -18.93
N GLY A 293 36.97 -12.44 -19.11
CA GLY A 293 37.88 -12.92 -18.07
C GLY A 293 38.59 -11.74 -17.41
N THR A 294 38.44 -11.66 -16.09
CA THR A 294 39.26 -10.85 -15.22
C THR A 294 40.72 -11.25 -15.39
N ARG A 295 41.51 -10.38 -16.03
CA ARG A 295 42.98 -10.44 -16.03
C ARG A 295 43.47 -10.42 -14.59
N SER A 296 44.01 -11.53 -14.09
CA SER A 296 44.78 -11.56 -12.86
C SER A 296 46.13 -10.85 -13.06
N PRO A 297 46.60 -10.01 -12.11
CA PRO A 297 47.92 -9.40 -12.19
C PRO A 297 49.02 -10.43 -11.84
N GLY A 298 50.13 -10.34 -12.58
CA GLY A 298 51.15 -11.38 -12.69
C GLY A 298 51.95 -11.71 -11.42
N ARG A 299 52.26 -13.01 -11.28
CA ARG A 299 53.34 -13.50 -10.42
C ARG A 299 54.68 -13.32 -11.16
N ARG A 300 55.52 -12.41 -10.68
CA ARG A 300 56.96 -12.38 -11.02
C ARG A 300 57.64 -13.61 -10.41
N ARG A 301 58.31 -14.43 -11.23
CA ARG A 301 59.30 -15.41 -10.77
C ARG A 301 60.70 -14.76 -10.73
N PRO A 302 61.57 -15.12 -9.78
CA PRO A 302 62.92 -14.58 -9.69
C PRO A 302 63.84 -15.22 -10.76
N ARG A 303 64.81 -14.45 -11.25
CA ARG A 303 65.86 -14.91 -12.17
C ARG A 303 66.97 -15.64 -11.39
N PRO A 304 67.51 -16.77 -11.87
CA PRO A 304 68.78 -17.31 -11.39
C PRO A 304 69.97 -16.70 -12.17
N PRO A 305 71.22 -16.87 -11.66
CA PRO A 305 72.43 -16.19 -12.14
C PRO A 305 72.85 -16.57 -13.56
#